data_AF-A0A9E3YS42-F1
#
_entry.id   AF-A0A9E3YS42-F1
#
_cell.length_a   1.000
_cell.length_b   1.000
_cell.length_c   1.000
_cell.angle_alpha   90.00
_cell.angle_beta   90.00
_cell.angle_gamma   90.00
#
_symmetry.space_group_name_H-M   'P 1'
#
loop_
_entity.id
_entity.type
_entity.pdbx_description
1 polymer ?
#
loop_
_entity_poly.entity_id
_entity_poly.type
_entity_poly.pdbx_seq_one_letter_code
_entity_poly.pdbx_strand_id
1 'polypeptide(L)'
;GEFAVEANDLGAVRLLARAGAPFVAGPHLNIYNAGTLEWFAGQGATRWLPAVEASREIVLEMQSTRPAGMQTEVFVFGRMPLAFSARCFTARHHNLNKDSCEFRCLDDPDGITLRTREGEPFLTLNGIQTQSALSYNLLAEVHALQSVGIDVLRLSPQSTHMREIIDAWAVALRGETPPDIDSLLPVGPCDGYWFGRPGMEKSVPEALRWE
;
A
#
# COMPACT_ATOMS: atom_id res chain seq x y z
N GLY A 1 7.18 -15.92 18.03
CA GLY A 1 8.52 -15.78 17.44
C GLY A 1 9.06 -14.40 17.79
N GLU A 2 10.25 -14.07 17.33
CA GLU A 2 10.89 -12.76 17.55
C GLU A 2 10.20 -11.62 16.79
N PHE A 3 9.63 -11.91 15.62
CA PHE A 3 8.98 -10.92 14.75
C PHE A 3 7.46 -11.07 14.71
N ALA A 4 6.77 -9.94 14.54
CA ALA A 4 5.34 -9.91 14.22
C ALA A 4 5.09 -10.48 12.81
N VAL A 5 3.94 -11.12 12.62
CA VAL A 5 3.53 -11.71 11.35
C VAL A 5 2.38 -10.92 10.76
N GLU A 6 2.48 -10.55 9.49
CA GLU A 6 1.33 -10.05 8.72
C GLU A 6 0.70 -11.19 7.94
N ALA A 7 -0.60 -11.40 8.12
CA ALA A 7 -1.37 -12.39 7.40
C ALA A 7 -2.12 -11.73 6.24
N ASN A 8 -2.00 -12.30 5.04
CA ASN A 8 -2.61 -11.80 3.81
C ASN A 8 -3.50 -12.85 3.12
N ASP A 9 -3.72 -14.00 3.77
CA ASP A 9 -4.65 -15.05 3.36
C ASP A 9 -5.21 -15.80 4.58
N LEU A 10 -6.35 -16.47 4.41
CA LEU A 10 -7.04 -17.17 5.51
C LEU A 10 -6.29 -18.42 6.00
N GLY A 11 -5.38 -18.99 5.20
CA GLY A 11 -4.51 -20.08 5.62
C GLY A 11 -3.52 -19.61 6.68
N ALA A 12 -2.85 -18.48 6.44
CA ALA A 12 -1.98 -17.85 7.43
C ALA A 12 -2.74 -17.47 8.71
N VAL A 13 -3.92 -16.84 8.57
CA VAL A 13 -4.80 -16.48 9.70
C VAL A 13 -5.14 -17.71 10.54
N ARG A 14 -5.55 -18.81 9.90
CA ARG A 14 -5.90 -20.06 10.60
C ARG A 14 -4.71 -20.63 11.38
N LEU A 15 -3.50 -20.58 10.83
CA LEU A 15 -2.31 -21.08 11.51
C LEU A 15 -1.97 -20.22 12.74
N LEU A 16 -2.04 -18.89 12.59
CA LEU A 16 -1.77 -17.93 13.67
C LEU A 16 -2.81 -18.03 14.80
N ALA A 17 -4.10 -18.08 14.45
CA ALA A 17 -5.19 -18.25 15.41
C ALA A 17 -5.05 -19.57 16.19
N ARG A 18 -4.72 -20.68 15.51
CA ARG A 18 -4.48 -21.98 16.18
C ARG A 18 -3.28 -21.95 17.12
N ALA A 19 -2.27 -21.15 16.80
CA ALA A 19 -1.10 -20.97 17.65
C ALA A 19 -1.34 -19.96 18.79
N GLY A 20 -2.48 -19.25 18.81
CA GLY A 20 -2.73 -18.14 19.73
C GLY A 20 -1.74 -16.98 19.55
N ALA A 21 -1.18 -16.85 18.34
CA ALA A 21 -0.16 -15.84 18.05
C ALA A 21 -0.81 -14.55 17.53
N PRO A 22 -0.47 -13.37 18.09
CA PRO A 22 -0.97 -12.10 17.57
C PRO A 22 -0.41 -11.81 16.17
N PHE A 23 -1.20 -11.14 15.34
CA PHE A 23 -0.81 -10.84 13.96
C PHE A 23 -1.37 -9.52 13.44
N VAL A 24 -0.80 -9.06 12.32
CA VAL A 24 -1.33 -7.93 11.54
C VAL A 24 -2.23 -8.49 10.44
N ALA A 25 -3.48 -8.04 10.38
CA ALA A 25 -4.37 -8.31 9.27
C ALA A 25 -3.99 -7.41 8.08
N GLY A 26 -3.31 -7.98 7.09
CA GLY A 26 -2.78 -7.24 5.95
C GLY A 26 -3.85 -6.83 4.93
N PRO A 27 -3.49 -5.94 3.98
CA PRO A 27 -4.43 -5.31 3.06
C PRO A 27 -5.07 -6.32 2.09
N HIS A 28 -4.47 -7.48 1.88
CA HIS A 28 -4.98 -8.50 0.95
C HIS A 28 -6.05 -9.42 1.56
N LEU A 29 -6.38 -9.23 2.85
CA LEU A 29 -7.53 -9.86 3.49
C LEU A 29 -8.86 -9.21 3.11
N ASN A 30 -8.83 -8.08 2.39
CA ASN A 30 -10.02 -7.46 1.79
C ASN A 30 -11.11 -7.14 2.84
N ILE A 31 -10.72 -6.45 3.92
CA ILE A 31 -11.60 -6.09 5.04
C ILE A 31 -12.28 -4.74 4.73
N TYR A 32 -13.58 -4.76 4.42
CA TYR A 32 -14.37 -3.55 4.09
C TYR A 32 -15.58 -3.31 5.01
N ASN A 33 -15.72 -4.06 6.10
CA ASN A 33 -16.84 -3.84 7.02
C ASN A 33 -16.46 -4.20 8.47
N ALA A 34 -17.13 -3.54 9.41
CA ALA A 34 -16.91 -3.67 10.84
C ALA A 34 -17.03 -5.11 11.35
N GLY A 35 -18.05 -5.86 10.88
CA GLY A 35 -18.25 -7.25 11.33
C GLY A 35 -17.10 -8.18 10.93
N THR A 36 -16.51 -7.96 9.76
CA THR A 36 -15.33 -8.71 9.31
C THR A 36 -14.10 -8.32 10.12
N LEU A 37 -13.90 -7.03 10.40
CA LEU A 37 -12.79 -6.57 11.23
C LEU A 37 -12.87 -7.13 12.66
N GLU A 38 -14.06 -7.13 13.26
CA GLU A 38 -14.34 -7.72 14.57
C GLU A 38 -14.02 -9.23 14.57
N TRP A 39 -14.39 -9.95 13.49
CA TRP A 39 -14.04 -11.36 13.35
C TRP A 39 -12.53 -11.58 13.37
N PHE A 40 -11.76 -10.77 12.63
CA PHE A 40 -10.29 -10.84 12.63
C PHE A 40 -9.69 -10.48 14.00
N ALA A 41 -10.25 -9.50 14.71
CA ALA A 41 -9.86 -9.21 16.10
C ALA A 41 -10.05 -10.45 16.99
N GLY A 42 -11.19 -11.13 16.87
CA GLY A 42 -11.46 -12.39 17.58
C GLY A 42 -10.54 -13.55 17.20
N GLN A 43 -9.87 -13.50 16.04
CA GLN A 43 -8.83 -14.47 15.67
C GLN A 43 -7.44 -14.14 16.25
N GLY A 44 -7.26 -12.96 16.84
CA GLY A 44 -5.98 -12.49 17.39
C GLY A 44 -5.29 -11.40 16.56
N ALA A 45 -5.98 -10.76 15.63
CA ALA A 45 -5.42 -9.59 14.94
C ALA A 45 -5.27 -8.41 15.93
N THR A 46 -4.08 -7.81 15.99
CA THR A 46 -3.78 -6.64 16.86
C THR A 46 -3.65 -5.35 16.07
N ARG A 47 -3.51 -5.45 14.75
CA ARG A 47 -3.45 -4.36 13.80
C ARG A 47 -4.10 -4.79 12.51
N TRP A 48 -4.72 -3.85 11.79
CA TRP A 48 -5.24 -4.10 10.45
C TRP A 48 -4.80 -3.02 9.47
N LEU A 49 -4.81 -3.38 8.19
CA LEU A 49 -4.66 -2.48 7.07
C LEU A 49 -5.89 -2.53 6.18
N PRO A 50 -6.47 -1.39 5.78
CA PRO A 50 -7.44 -1.34 4.70
C PRO A 50 -6.83 -1.85 3.39
N ALA A 51 -7.67 -2.36 2.50
CA ALA A 51 -7.27 -2.63 1.13
C ALA A 51 -6.76 -1.34 0.46
N VAL A 52 -5.81 -1.46 -0.47
CA VAL A 52 -5.10 -0.29 -1.05
C VAL A 52 -6.01 0.61 -1.88
N GLU A 53 -7.14 0.09 -2.35
CA GLU A 53 -8.18 0.79 -3.08
C GLU A 53 -9.29 1.37 -2.19
N ALA A 54 -9.22 1.19 -0.87
CA ALA A 54 -10.19 1.75 0.05
C ALA A 54 -10.14 3.28 0.03
N SER A 55 -11.29 3.92 -0.18
CA SER A 55 -11.37 5.37 -0.10
C SER A 55 -11.28 5.86 1.34
N ARG A 56 -10.99 7.15 1.49
CA ARG A 56 -11.00 7.84 2.78
C ARG A 56 -12.29 7.56 3.54
N GLU A 57 -13.44 7.62 2.88
CA GLU A 57 -14.75 7.40 3.50
C GLU A 57 -14.85 5.99 4.10
N ILE A 58 -14.40 4.96 3.37
CA ILE A 58 -14.33 3.58 3.88
C ILE A 58 -13.38 3.50 5.07
N VAL A 59 -12.18 4.10 4.96
CA VAL A 59 -11.18 4.07 6.03
C VAL A 59 -11.73 4.75 7.30
N LEU A 60 -12.42 5.87 7.17
CA LEU A 60 -13.02 6.59 8.29
C LEU A 60 -14.17 5.82 8.94
N GLU A 61 -15.03 5.18 8.14
CA GLU A 61 -16.11 4.34 8.65
C GLU A 61 -15.54 3.17 9.47
N MET A 62 -14.55 2.47 8.92
CA MET A 62 -13.87 1.36 9.58
C MET A 62 -13.12 1.80 10.83
N GLN A 63 -12.46 2.97 10.78
CA GLN A 63 -11.78 3.56 11.93
C GLN A 63 -12.76 3.87 13.07
N SER A 64 -13.97 4.36 12.75
CA SER A 64 -15.00 4.69 13.76
C SER A 64 -15.58 3.46 14.46
N THR A 65 -15.51 2.30 13.80
CA THR A 65 -16.04 1.01 14.27
C THR A 65 -14.94 0.03 14.69
N ARG A 66 -13.69 0.50 14.74
CA ARG A 66 -12.52 -0.31 15.01
C ARG A 66 -12.60 -0.97 16.40
N PRO A 67 -12.31 -2.28 16.52
CA PRO A 67 -12.24 -2.97 17.80
C PRO A 67 -11.29 -2.29 18.80
N ALA A 68 -11.66 -2.28 20.08
CA ALA A 68 -10.85 -1.66 21.12
C ALA A 68 -9.45 -2.29 21.21
N GLY A 69 -8.41 -1.45 21.26
CA GLY A 69 -7.02 -1.90 21.34
C GLY A 69 -6.39 -2.34 20.01
N MET A 70 -7.14 -2.36 18.92
CA MET A 70 -6.60 -2.64 17.58
C MET A 70 -5.99 -1.38 16.97
N GLN A 71 -4.82 -1.51 16.33
CA GLN A 71 -4.20 -0.43 15.57
C GLN A 71 -4.69 -0.40 14.13
N THR A 72 -4.77 0.79 13.54
CA THR A 72 -5.01 0.97 12.10
C THR A 72 -3.72 1.45 11.44
N GLU A 73 -3.27 0.71 10.43
CA GLU A 73 -2.17 1.09 9.56
C GLU A 73 -2.71 1.38 8.16
N VAL A 74 -2.21 2.43 7.50
CA VAL A 74 -2.65 2.81 6.16
C VAL A 74 -1.46 2.78 5.21
N PHE A 75 -1.63 2.16 4.04
CA PHE A 75 -0.68 2.28 2.94
C PHE A 75 -0.78 3.69 2.36
N VAL A 76 0.27 4.51 2.50
CA VAL A 76 0.22 5.93 2.14
C VAL A 76 1.21 6.33 1.05
N PHE A 77 2.18 5.46 0.74
CA PHE A 77 3.20 5.75 -0.24
C PHE A 77 3.70 4.53 -1.02
N GLY A 78 3.96 4.73 -2.31
CA GLY A 78 4.68 3.82 -3.20
C GLY A 78 3.76 3.04 -4.13
N ARG A 79 4.30 2.09 -4.89
CA ARG A 79 3.50 1.30 -5.84
C ARG A 79 2.57 0.35 -5.10
N MET A 80 1.26 0.44 -5.38
CA MET A 80 0.23 -0.36 -4.74
C MET A 80 0.28 -1.80 -5.25
N PRO A 81 0.37 -2.83 -4.40
CA PRO A 81 0.25 -4.23 -4.81
C PRO A 81 -1.21 -4.58 -5.14
N LEU A 82 -1.55 -4.59 -6.42
CA LEU A 82 -2.93 -4.75 -6.90
C LEU A 82 -3.35 -6.22 -7.06
N ALA A 83 -2.42 -7.08 -7.45
CA ALA A 83 -2.71 -8.51 -7.67
C ALA A 83 -1.47 -9.38 -7.50
N PHE A 84 -1.70 -10.68 -7.29
CA PHE A 84 -0.67 -11.71 -7.19
C PHE A 84 -0.91 -12.83 -8.18
N SER A 85 0.17 -13.45 -8.64
CA SER A 85 0.14 -14.65 -9.48
C SER A 85 0.94 -15.78 -8.84
N ALA A 86 0.51 -17.03 -9.07
CA ALA A 86 1.32 -18.19 -8.71
C ALA A 86 2.65 -18.24 -9.51
N ARG A 87 2.67 -17.64 -10.71
CA ARG A 87 3.83 -17.52 -11.59
C ARG A 87 4.53 -16.18 -11.37
N CYS A 88 5.86 -16.18 -11.46
CA CYS A 88 6.65 -14.95 -11.40
C CYS A 88 6.69 -14.28 -12.78
N PHE A 89 6.13 -13.08 -12.88
CA PHE A 89 6.11 -12.28 -14.11
C PHE A 89 7.51 -11.82 -14.50
N THR A 90 8.34 -11.41 -13.55
CA THR A 90 9.74 -11.03 -13.81
C THR A 90 10.54 -12.21 -14.38
N ALA A 91 10.46 -13.40 -13.76
CA ALA A 91 11.13 -14.59 -14.30
C ALA A 91 10.63 -14.90 -15.72
N ARG A 92 9.31 -14.85 -15.96
CA ARG A 92 8.72 -15.09 -17.28
C ARG A 92 9.16 -14.06 -18.33
N HIS A 93 9.32 -12.79 -17.94
CA HIS A 93 9.81 -11.72 -18.82
C HIS A 93 11.21 -12.05 -19.34
N HIS A 94 12.08 -12.52 -18.46
CA HIS A 94 13.44 -12.94 -18.77
C HIS A 94 13.55 -14.39 -19.27
N ASN A 95 12.41 -15.03 -19.60
CA ASN A 95 12.32 -16.40 -20.10
C ASN A 95 12.93 -17.48 -19.16
N LEU A 96 12.81 -17.24 -17.85
CA LEU A 96 13.27 -18.13 -16.77
C LEU A 96 12.10 -18.85 -16.09
N ASN A 97 12.40 -19.98 -15.44
CA ASN A 97 11.47 -20.62 -14.50
C ASN A 97 11.49 -19.88 -13.15
N LYS A 98 10.36 -19.79 -12.45
CA LYS A 98 10.27 -19.24 -11.09
C LYS A 98 11.21 -19.93 -10.11
N ASP A 99 11.33 -21.25 -10.16
CA ASP A 99 12.15 -22.03 -9.23
C ASP A 99 13.65 -21.94 -9.55
N SER A 100 14.01 -21.34 -10.69
CA SER A 100 15.38 -21.09 -11.13
C SER A 100 15.48 -19.69 -11.72
N CYS A 101 14.95 -18.70 -10.99
CA CYS A 101 14.82 -17.32 -11.46
C CYS A 101 16.11 -16.51 -11.36
N GLU A 102 17.17 -17.07 -10.77
CA GLU A 102 18.49 -16.44 -10.64
C GLU A 102 18.47 -15.08 -9.92
N PHE A 103 17.46 -14.81 -9.09
CA PHE A 103 17.26 -13.51 -8.44
C PHE A 103 17.16 -12.34 -9.43
N ARG A 104 16.62 -12.61 -10.62
CA ARG A 104 16.53 -11.65 -11.74
C ARG A 104 15.86 -10.31 -11.38
N CYS A 105 15.00 -10.29 -10.36
CA CYS A 105 14.40 -9.04 -9.87
C CYS A 105 15.42 -8.01 -9.36
N LEU A 106 16.67 -8.40 -9.05
CA LEU A 106 17.73 -7.46 -8.69
C LEU A 106 18.14 -6.55 -9.87
N ASP A 107 17.95 -7.01 -11.11
CA ASP A 107 18.21 -6.22 -12.32
C ASP A 107 17.09 -5.19 -12.58
N ASP A 108 15.90 -5.42 -12.02
CA ASP A 108 14.70 -4.60 -12.15
C ASP A 108 14.24 -4.10 -10.76
N PRO A 109 15.04 -3.28 -10.04
CA PRO A 109 14.82 -3.01 -8.61
C PRO A 109 13.53 -2.23 -8.31
N ASP A 110 12.98 -1.53 -9.31
CA ASP A 110 11.67 -0.87 -9.25
C ASP A 110 10.57 -1.62 -10.02
N GLY A 111 10.87 -2.82 -10.51
CA GLY A 111 10.00 -3.62 -11.36
C GLY A 111 9.98 -3.19 -12.83
N ILE A 112 9.22 -3.93 -13.65
CA ILE A 112 9.12 -3.73 -15.09
C ILE A 112 7.80 -3.03 -15.41
N THR A 113 7.87 -1.75 -15.80
CA THR A 113 6.69 -0.95 -16.16
C THR A 113 6.11 -1.40 -17.51
N LEU A 114 4.86 -1.86 -17.50
CA LEU A 114 4.05 -2.14 -18.67
C LEU A 114 3.40 -0.86 -19.20
N ARG A 115 3.24 -0.81 -20.51
CA ARG A 115 2.60 0.29 -21.23
C ARG A 115 1.38 -0.18 -22.02
N THR A 116 0.40 0.69 -22.19
CA THR A 116 -0.72 0.49 -23.12
C THR A 116 -0.23 0.49 -24.57
N ARG A 117 -1.13 0.24 -25.53
CA ARG A 117 -0.80 0.32 -26.96
C ARG A 117 -0.48 1.75 -27.40
N GLU A 118 -1.03 2.72 -26.68
CA GLU A 118 -0.83 4.16 -26.86
C GLU A 118 0.46 4.64 -26.17
N GLY A 119 1.16 3.77 -25.43
CA GLY A 119 2.43 4.07 -24.77
C GLY A 119 2.32 4.54 -23.32
N GLU A 120 1.12 4.63 -22.78
CA GLU A 120 0.88 5.12 -21.42
C GLU A 120 1.29 4.10 -20.36
N PRO A 121 1.98 4.51 -19.27
CA PRO A 121 2.26 3.63 -18.14
C PRO A 121 0.96 3.09 -17.53
N PHE A 122 0.89 1.77 -17.30
CA PHE A 122 -0.33 1.13 -16.80
C PHE A 122 -0.09 0.36 -15.49
N LEU A 123 0.78 -0.64 -15.52
CA LEU A 123 1.07 -1.52 -14.37
C LEU A 123 2.58 -1.77 -14.28
N THR A 124 3.05 -2.15 -13.10
CA THR A 124 4.44 -2.57 -12.88
C THR A 124 4.48 -4.04 -12.48
N LEU A 125 5.31 -4.84 -13.15
CA LEU A 125 5.55 -6.23 -12.78
C LEU A 125 6.70 -6.29 -11.77
N ASN A 126 6.44 -6.85 -10.58
CA ASN A 126 7.45 -7.03 -9.55
C ASN A 126 7.36 -8.44 -8.96
N GLY A 127 8.16 -9.35 -9.51
CA GLY A 127 8.15 -10.75 -9.11
C GLY A 127 6.80 -11.40 -9.40
N ILE A 128 6.07 -11.79 -8.36
CA ILE A 128 4.72 -12.36 -8.46
C ILE A 128 3.61 -11.30 -8.42
N GLN A 129 3.96 -10.05 -8.14
CA GLN A 129 3.01 -8.95 -7.98
C GLN A 129 2.82 -8.21 -9.30
N THR A 130 1.57 -7.82 -9.52
CA THR A 130 1.22 -6.72 -10.42
C THR A 130 0.91 -5.52 -9.55
N GLN A 131 1.66 -4.45 -9.73
CA GLN A 131 1.55 -3.22 -8.95
C GLN A 131 1.04 -2.07 -9.83
N SER A 132 0.65 -0.95 -9.21
CA SER A 132 0.40 0.30 -9.94
C SER A 132 1.66 0.77 -10.69
N ALA A 133 1.48 1.44 -11.83
CA ALA A 133 2.59 2.12 -12.51
C ALA A 133 3.03 3.37 -11.73
N LEU A 134 2.07 4.20 -11.36
CA LEU A 134 2.25 5.40 -10.55
C LEU A 134 2.45 5.02 -9.07
N SER A 135 3.15 5.89 -8.34
CA SER A 135 3.31 5.75 -6.89
C SER A 135 2.15 6.43 -6.18
N TYR A 136 1.45 5.68 -5.35
CA TYR A 136 0.47 6.27 -4.45
C TYR A 136 1.17 7.26 -3.52
N ASN A 137 0.59 8.43 -3.28
CA ASN A 137 1.21 9.46 -2.45
C ASN A 137 0.16 10.26 -1.67
N LEU A 138 0.04 10.00 -0.37
CA LEU A 138 -0.84 10.75 0.55
C LEU A 138 -0.09 11.73 1.45
N LEU A 139 1.08 12.22 1.03
CA LEU A 139 1.90 13.12 1.86
C LEU A 139 1.14 14.39 2.27
N ALA A 140 0.29 14.92 1.38
CA ALA A 140 -0.56 16.08 1.67
C ALA A 140 -1.67 15.79 2.70
N GLU A 141 -2.00 14.51 2.93
CA GLU A 141 -3.12 14.07 3.78
C GLU A 141 -2.65 13.63 5.17
N VAL A 142 -1.35 13.74 5.49
CA VAL A 142 -0.77 13.32 6.79
C VAL A 142 -1.55 13.87 7.98
N HIS A 143 -1.88 15.17 7.96
CA HIS A 143 -2.62 15.80 9.05
C HIS A 143 -4.05 15.24 9.17
N ALA A 144 -4.72 14.97 8.05
CA ALA A 144 -6.05 14.36 8.05
C ALA A 144 -6.02 12.93 8.59
N LEU A 145 -4.98 12.16 8.27
CA LEU A 145 -4.76 10.81 8.81
C LEU A 145 -4.48 10.85 10.32
N GLN A 146 -3.68 11.81 10.79
CA GLN A 146 -3.41 11.99 12.22
C GLN A 146 -4.66 12.39 13.01
N SER A 147 -5.49 13.31 12.47
CA SER A 147 -6.66 13.83 13.18
C SER A 147 -7.74 12.77 13.43
N VAL A 148 -7.77 11.70 12.63
CA VAL A 148 -8.72 10.59 12.78
C VAL A 148 -8.12 9.38 13.51
N GLY A 149 -6.89 9.52 14.03
CA GLY A 149 -6.25 8.52 14.88
C GLY A 149 -5.71 7.30 14.13
N ILE A 150 -5.24 7.47 12.89
CA ILE A 150 -4.45 6.43 12.22
C ILE A 150 -3.11 6.27 12.98
N ASP A 151 -2.78 5.04 13.35
CA ASP A 151 -1.62 4.76 14.22
C ASP A 151 -0.32 4.66 13.43
N VAL A 152 -0.37 4.12 12.21
CA VAL A 152 0.82 3.81 11.41
C VAL A 152 0.64 4.16 9.95
N LEU A 153 1.66 4.82 9.39
CA LEU A 153 1.75 5.16 7.97
C LEU A 153 2.75 4.21 7.29
N ARG A 154 2.28 3.40 6.33
CA ARG A 154 3.10 2.45 5.58
C ARG A 154 3.62 3.07 4.30
N LEU A 155 4.95 3.04 4.16
CA LEU A 155 5.65 3.41 2.93
C LEU A 155 6.18 2.14 2.25
N SER A 156 5.84 1.94 0.98
CA SER A 156 6.45 0.93 0.12
C SER A 156 7.71 1.51 -0.52
N PRO A 157 8.89 0.90 -0.31
CA PRO A 157 10.14 1.44 -0.83
C PRO A 157 10.21 1.49 -2.36
N GLN A 158 10.97 2.46 -2.86
CA GLN A 158 11.51 2.50 -4.22
C GLN A 158 13.04 2.44 -4.19
N SER A 159 13.67 2.06 -5.29
CA SER A 159 15.12 1.77 -5.32
C SER A 159 16.01 3.01 -5.14
N THR A 160 15.52 4.18 -5.52
CA THR A 160 16.20 5.48 -5.43
C THR A 160 15.40 6.48 -4.61
N HIS A 161 16.06 7.49 -4.05
CA HIS A 161 15.42 8.61 -3.31
C HIS A 161 14.58 8.26 -2.08
N MET A 162 14.59 7.01 -1.62
CA MET A 162 13.74 6.58 -0.51
C MET A 162 14.07 7.30 0.81
N ARG A 163 15.34 7.71 0.99
CA ARG A 163 15.73 8.50 2.17
C ARG A 163 15.03 9.86 2.17
N GLU A 164 15.12 10.58 1.06
CA GLU A 164 14.52 11.89 0.87
C GLU A 164 13.00 11.85 1.01
N ILE A 165 12.37 10.78 0.51
CA ILE A 165 10.94 10.52 0.72
C ILE A 165 10.64 10.36 2.22
N ILE A 166 11.37 9.50 2.93
CA ILE A 166 11.18 9.31 4.38
C ILE A 166 11.34 10.64 5.14
N ASP A 167 12.33 11.45 4.77
CA ASP A 167 12.57 12.74 5.40
C ASP A 167 11.39 13.70 5.17
N ALA A 168 10.78 13.71 3.98
CA ALA A 168 9.57 14.48 3.69
C ALA A 168 8.38 14.04 4.55
N TRP A 169 8.15 12.74 4.71
CA TRP A 169 7.12 12.22 5.62
C TRP A 169 7.39 12.59 7.08
N ALA A 170 8.65 12.57 7.50
CA ALA A 170 9.04 12.98 8.85
C ALA A 170 8.79 14.48 9.10
N VAL A 171 9.01 15.33 8.09
CA VAL A 171 8.66 16.77 8.15
C VAL A 171 7.15 16.96 8.29
N ALA A 172 6.36 16.30 7.43
CA ALA A 172 4.90 16.38 7.49
C ALA A 172 4.33 15.90 8.84
N LEU A 173 4.88 14.82 9.41
CA LEU A 173 4.48 14.30 10.72
C LEU A 173 4.72 15.25 11.89
N ARG A 174 5.66 16.20 11.74
CA ARG A 174 5.90 17.28 12.72
C ARG A 174 4.96 18.47 12.54
N GLY A 175 4.06 18.43 11.55
CA GLY A 175 3.17 19.54 11.20
C GLY A 175 3.85 20.65 10.39
N GLU A 176 5.04 20.38 9.84
CA GLU A 176 5.77 21.29 8.95
C GLU A 176 5.41 21.01 7.48
N THR A 177 5.61 21.99 6.60
CA THR A 177 5.40 21.80 5.15
C THR A 177 6.52 20.94 4.58
N PRO A 178 6.24 19.73 4.07
CA PRO A 178 7.26 18.89 3.46
C PRO A 178 7.66 19.41 2.07
N PRO A 179 8.86 19.07 1.58
CA PRO A 179 9.22 19.31 0.19
C PRO A 179 8.32 18.52 -0.76
N ASP A 180 8.14 19.01 -1.99
CA ASP A 180 7.52 18.24 -3.06
C ASP A 180 8.45 17.08 -3.47
N ILE A 181 7.91 15.87 -3.43
CA ILE A 181 8.62 14.63 -3.76
C ILE A 181 8.19 14.04 -5.11
N ASP A 182 7.25 14.65 -5.82
CA ASP A 182 6.67 14.06 -7.02
C ASP A 182 7.69 13.87 -8.15
N SER A 183 8.67 14.76 -8.23
CA SER A 183 9.81 14.66 -9.16
C SER A 183 10.77 13.50 -8.87
N LEU A 184 10.70 12.92 -7.67
CA LEU A 184 11.51 11.77 -7.25
C LEU A 184 10.85 10.43 -7.60
N LEU A 185 9.59 10.44 -8.07
CA LEU A 185 8.81 9.24 -8.32
C LEU A 185 9.08 8.70 -9.73
N PRO A 186 9.36 7.40 -9.91
CA PRO A 186 9.85 6.88 -11.20
C PRO A 186 8.92 7.08 -12.41
N VAL A 187 7.61 7.15 -12.17
CA VAL A 187 6.58 7.35 -13.22
C VAL A 187 5.73 8.59 -12.92
N GLY A 188 5.46 8.84 -11.64
CA GLY A 188 4.66 9.95 -11.17
C GLY A 188 3.76 9.54 -10.00
N PRO A 189 3.11 10.51 -9.35
CA PRO A 189 2.21 10.30 -8.23
C PRO A 189 0.77 9.93 -8.65
N CYS A 190 0.04 9.26 -7.78
CA CYS A 190 -1.41 9.14 -7.81
C CYS A 190 -2.00 9.13 -6.39
N ASP A 191 -3.29 9.43 -6.27
CA ASP A 191 -4.03 9.40 -4.99
C ASP A 191 -5.52 9.04 -5.16
N GLY A 192 -5.94 8.68 -6.38
CA GLY A 192 -7.35 8.63 -6.75
C GLY A 192 -8.21 7.78 -5.83
N TYR A 193 -7.71 6.60 -5.41
CA TYR A 193 -8.47 5.72 -4.52
C TYR A 193 -8.83 6.39 -3.20
N TRP A 194 -7.93 7.15 -2.57
CA TRP A 194 -8.21 7.90 -1.34
C TRP A 194 -9.44 8.79 -1.49
N PHE A 195 -9.58 9.42 -2.65
CA PHE A 195 -10.67 10.34 -2.97
C PHE A 195 -11.87 9.67 -3.66
N GLY A 196 -11.95 8.33 -3.67
CA GLY A 196 -13.05 7.59 -4.30
C GLY A 196 -13.06 7.67 -5.83
N ARG A 197 -11.91 7.94 -6.44
CA ARG A 197 -11.69 8.07 -7.89
C ARG A 197 -10.82 6.92 -8.43
N PRO A 198 -10.69 6.76 -9.76
CA PRO A 198 -9.77 5.77 -10.34
C PRO A 198 -8.36 5.90 -9.78
N GLY A 199 -7.75 4.79 -9.35
CA GLY A 199 -6.48 4.81 -8.61
C GLY A 199 -5.26 5.37 -9.36
N MET A 200 -5.35 5.55 -10.68
CA MET A 200 -4.32 6.20 -11.50
C MET A 200 -4.46 7.73 -11.55
N GLU A 201 -5.56 8.29 -11.07
CA GLU A 201 -5.75 9.74 -11.01
C GLU A 201 -4.95 10.35 -9.86
N LYS A 202 -4.62 11.63 -10.05
CA LYS A 202 -4.09 12.51 -9.01
C LYS A 202 -5.12 13.60 -8.69
N SER A 203 -5.24 13.99 -7.44
CA SER A 203 -6.01 15.15 -7.04
C SER A 203 -5.28 16.41 -7.46
N VAL A 204 -6.00 17.28 -8.15
CA VAL A 204 -5.56 18.65 -8.37
C VAL A 204 -6.10 19.46 -7.19
N PRO A 205 -5.25 20.20 -6.46
CA PRO A 205 -5.69 21.11 -5.41
C PRO A 205 -6.83 21.99 -5.93
N GLU A 206 -7.87 22.18 -5.13
CA GLU A 206 -9.10 22.89 -5.51
C GLU A 206 -8.83 24.33 -6.01
N ALA A 207 -7.72 24.92 -5.61
CA ALA A 207 -7.26 26.25 -6.03
C ALA A 207 -6.84 26.38 -7.50
N LEU A 208 -6.65 25.28 -8.24
CA LEU A 208 -6.19 25.27 -9.64
C LEU A 208 -7.29 24.89 -10.66
N ARG A 209 -8.55 24.80 -10.22
CA ARG A 209 -9.67 24.34 -11.08
C ARG A 209 -10.37 25.46 -11.87
N TRP A 210 -9.91 26.71 -11.77
CA TRP A 210 -10.60 27.88 -12.33
C TRP A 210 -9.74 28.89 -13.11
N GLU A 211 -8.57 28.49 -13.63
CA GLU A 211 -7.92 29.22 -14.74
C GLU A 211 -8.36 28.65 -16.10
#